data_AF-A0A9D6YQA8-F1
#
_entry.id   AF-A0A9D6YQA8-F1
#
_cell.length_a   1.000
_cell.length_b   1.000
_cell.length_c   1.000
_cell.angle_alpha   90.00
_cell.angle_beta   90.00
_cell.angle_gamma   90.00
#
_symmetry.space_group_name_H-M   'P 1'
#
loop_
_entity.id
_entity.type
_entity.pdbx_description
1 polymer ?
#
loop_
_entity_poly.entity_id
_entity_poly.type
_entity_poly.pdbx_seq_one_letter_code
_entity_poly.pdbx_strand_id
1 'polypeptide(L)'
;MLLVVAGSILFHVLSPWRATPIASNWGFIDDTMGLTFLVTTAGFVAVIVFMAYCLYRFRHVPGRRAAYEPENQKLEAWLGIVTTIAVVILLAPGLLVWGQFITVPKDAMEIEAIGVQWNWSYRLP
;
A
#
# COMPACT_ATOMS: atom_id res chain seq x y z
N MET A 1 3.13 17.49 12.64
CA MET A 1 2.44 16.86 11.48
C MET A 1 3.40 16.68 10.31
N LEU A 2 3.91 17.76 9.70
CA LEU A 2 4.86 17.63 8.59
C LEU A 2 6.18 16.93 8.97
N LEU A 3 6.68 17.14 10.20
CA LEU A 3 7.84 16.42 10.72
C LEU A 3 7.60 14.90 10.81
N VAL A 4 6.37 14.46 11.06
CA VAL A 4 6.04 13.03 11.10
C VAL A 4 6.14 12.45 9.69
N VAL A 5 5.61 13.15 8.68
CA VAL A 5 5.73 12.73 7.27
C VAL A 5 7.19 12.64 6.85
N ALA A 6 7.96 13.72 7.09
CA ALA A 6 9.37 13.76 6.75
C ALA A 6 10.16 12.66 7.48
N GLY A 7 9.89 12.46 8.78
CA GLY A 7 10.49 11.40 9.59
C GLY A 7 10.16 10.00 9.06
N SER A 8 8.90 9.72 8.72
CA SER A 8 8.49 8.42 8.18
C SER A 8 9.13 8.13 6.81
N ILE A 9 9.16 9.11 5.90
CA ILE A 9 9.80 8.96 4.58
C ILE A 9 11.30 8.76 4.74
N LEU A 10 11.95 9.57 5.59
CA LEU A 10 13.38 9.46 5.85
C LEU A 10 13.72 8.11 6.49
N PHE A 11 12.94 7.67 7.49
CA PHE A 11 13.11 6.37 8.12
C PHE A 11 12.99 5.25 7.07
N HIS A 12 11.98 5.27 6.21
CA HIS A 12 11.83 4.26 5.16
C HIS A 12 13.06 4.23 4.22
N VAL A 13 13.53 5.39 3.75
CA VAL A 13 14.67 5.47 2.83
C VAL A 13 15.98 5.05 3.49
N LEU A 14 16.20 5.40 4.76
CA LEU A 14 17.43 5.06 5.48
C LEU A 14 17.38 3.65 6.09
N SER A 15 16.20 3.05 6.19
CA SER A 15 16.07 1.74 6.83
C SER A 15 16.78 0.65 6.03
N PRO A 16 17.50 -0.27 6.71
CA PRO A 16 18.17 -1.40 6.06
C PRO A 16 17.20 -2.53 5.69
N TRP A 17 15.95 -2.45 6.15
CA TRP A 17 14.91 -3.49 5.99
C TRP A 17 14.29 -3.43 4.58
N ARG A 18 15.07 -3.80 3.58
CA ARG A 18 14.63 -3.86 2.17
C ARG A 18 14.39 -5.29 1.74
N ALA A 19 13.50 -5.48 0.78
CA ALA A 19 13.34 -6.77 0.12
C ALA A 19 14.68 -7.19 -0.50
N THR A 20 15.06 -8.45 -0.28
CA THR A 20 16.24 -9.04 -0.92
C THR A 20 15.97 -9.23 -2.41
N PRO A 21 17.01 -9.19 -3.28
CA PRO A 21 16.84 -9.50 -4.68
C PRO A 21 16.11 -10.83 -4.89
N ILE A 22 15.09 -10.82 -5.73
CA ILE A 22 14.31 -12.02 -6.04
C ILE A 22 15.19 -13.01 -6.82
N ALA A 23 15.17 -14.28 -6.40
CA ALA A 23 15.90 -15.37 -7.07
C ALA A 23 15.08 -16.05 -8.19
N SER A 24 13.86 -15.58 -8.43
CA SER A 24 12.85 -16.17 -9.29
C SER A 24 12.39 -15.19 -10.39
N ASN A 25 11.51 -15.62 -11.29
CA ASN A 25 10.92 -14.78 -12.33
C ASN A 25 9.70 -13.97 -11.86
N TRP A 26 9.45 -13.89 -10.54
CA TRP A 26 8.25 -13.28 -9.97
C TRP A 26 8.34 -11.76 -9.73
N GLY A 27 9.11 -11.03 -10.55
CA GLY A 27 9.30 -9.57 -10.41
C GLY A 27 7.99 -8.77 -10.39
N PHE A 28 6.94 -9.29 -11.03
CA PHE A 28 5.62 -8.66 -11.04
C PHE A 28 4.95 -8.61 -9.63
N ILE A 29 5.28 -9.52 -8.72
CA ILE A 29 4.85 -9.45 -7.31
C ILE A 29 5.51 -8.24 -6.63
N ASP A 30 6.82 -8.07 -6.83
CA ASP A 30 7.58 -6.95 -6.27
C ASP A 30 7.08 -5.61 -6.82
N ASP A 31 6.76 -5.54 -8.12
CA ASP A 31 6.17 -4.36 -8.75
C ASP A 31 4.81 -4.01 -8.14
N THR A 32 3.96 -5.02 -7.89
CA THR A 32 2.63 -4.81 -7.27
C THR A 32 2.74 -4.36 -5.82
N MET A 33 3.72 -4.89 -5.08
CA MET A 33 4.05 -4.43 -3.74
C MET A 33 4.56 -2.98 -3.76
N GLY A 34 5.42 -2.63 -4.73
CA GLY A 34 5.90 -1.27 -4.96
C GLY A 34 4.78 -0.28 -5.29
N LEU A 35 3.85 -0.66 -6.16
CA LEU A 35 2.65 0.12 -6.47
C LEU A 35 1.80 0.37 -5.21
N THR A 36 1.58 -0.68 -4.41
CA THR A 36 0.82 -0.58 -3.16
C THR A 36 1.48 0.39 -2.19
N PHE A 37 2.79 0.27 -2.04
CA PHE A 37 3.56 1.17 -1.20
C PHE A 37 3.48 2.63 -1.69
N LEU A 38 3.57 2.87 -2.99
CA LEU A 38 3.48 4.20 -3.58
C LEU A 38 2.12 4.84 -3.33
N VAL A 39 1.02 4.14 -3.65
CA VAL A 39 -0.34 4.66 -3.53
C VAL A 39 -0.70 4.94 -2.06
N THR A 40 -0.36 4.02 -1.16
CA THR A 40 -0.62 4.19 0.29
C THR A 40 0.22 5.32 0.88
N THR A 41 1.49 5.45 0.48
CA THR A 41 2.35 6.57 0.90
C THR A 41 1.80 7.90 0.40
N ALA A 42 1.37 7.98 -0.87
CA ALA A 42 0.77 9.19 -1.41
C ALA A 42 -0.50 9.60 -0.64
N GLY A 43 -1.39 8.65 -0.34
CA GLY A 43 -2.58 8.89 0.48
C GLY A 43 -2.25 9.36 1.89
N PHE A 44 -1.30 8.70 2.55
CA PHE A 44 -0.80 9.09 3.87
C PHE A 44 -0.27 10.54 3.88
N VAL A 45 0.61 10.89 2.93
CA VAL A 45 1.16 12.25 2.80
C VAL A 45 0.04 13.26 2.58
N ALA A 46 -0.89 12.99 1.66
CA ALA A 46 -1.99 13.88 1.34
C ALA A 46 -2.86 14.19 2.57
N VAL A 47 -3.25 13.18 3.33
CA VAL A 47 -4.07 13.34 4.55
C VAL A 47 -3.34 14.16 5.62
N ILE A 48 -2.06 13.86 5.87
CA ILE A 48 -1.30 14.58 6.91
C ILE A 48 -1.05 16.05 6.50
N VAL A 49 -0.74 16.30 5.23
CA VAL A 49 -0.55 17.67 4.72
C VAL A 49 -1.87 18.44 4.78
N PHE A 50 -2.99 17.82 4.38
CA PHE A 50 -4.32 18.43 4.48
C PHE A 50 -4.69 18.77 5.93
N MET A 51 -4.44 17.86 6.87
CA MET A 51 -4.67 18.12 8.29
C MET A 51 -3.78 19.24 8.82
N ALA A 52 -2.49 19.28 8.43
CA ALA A 52 -1.59 20.37 8.79
C ALA A 52 -2.06 21.72 8.24
N TYR A 53 -2.54 21.74 6.99
CA TYR A 53 -3.16 22.92 6.37
C TYR A 53 -4.39 23.37 7.17
N CYS A 54 -5.29 22.45 7.53
CA CYS A 54 -6.49 22.78 8.30
C CYS A 54 -6.14 23.38 9.66
N LEU A 55 -5.18 22.82 10.39
CA LEU A 55 -4.70 23.36 11.66
C LEU A 55 -4.12 24.76 11.51
N TYR A 56 -3.37 25.03 10.44
CA TYR A 56 -2.77 26.34 10.19
C TYR A 56 -3.82 27.40 9.77
N ARG A 57 -4.70 27.03 8.84
CA ARG A 57 -5.67 27.92 8.18
C ARG A 57 -6.92 28.20 9.00
N PHE A 58 -7.37 27.20 9.77
CA PHE A 58 -8.56 27.24 10.63
C PHE A 58 -8.21 27.25 12.12
N ARG A 59 -7.00 27.74 12.47
CA ARG A 59 -6.62 27.98 13.87
C ARG A 59 -7.66 28.84 14.58
N HIS A 60 -7.81 28.64 15.89
CA HIS A 60 -8.73 29.44 16.70
C HIS A 60 -8.36 30.93 16.64
N VAL A 61 -9.37 31.78 16.42
CA VAL A 61 -9.26 33.24 16.46
C VAL A 61 -10.38 33.75 17.37
N PRO A 62 -10.08 34.57 18.39
CA PRO A 62 -11.10 35.12 19.28
C PRO A 62 -12.21 35.82 18.49
N GLY A 63 -13.47 35.54 18.82
CA GLY A 63 -14.64 36.12 18.14
C GLY A 63 -15.03 35.46 16.81
N ARG A 64 -14.21 34.56 16.25
CA ARG A 64 -14.56 33.83 15.02
C ARG A 64 -15.40 32.60 15.36
N ARG A 65 -16.63 32.52 14.83
CA ARG A 65 -17.48 31.33 14.91
C ARG A 65 -17.21 30.39 13.74
N ALA A 66 -17.26 29.08 13.99
CA ALA A 66 -17.19 28.08 12.94
C ALA A 66 -18.46 28.13 12.06
N ALA A 67 -18.30 27.96 10.76
CA ALA A 67 -19.43 27.78 9.86
C ALA A 67 -20.00 26.37 10.07
N TYR A 68 -21.32 26.25 10.20
CA TYR A 68 -22.01 24.97 10.28
C TYR A 68 -22.41 24.53 8.87
N GLU A 69 -21.64 23.61 8.31
CA GLU A 69 -21.84 22.99 7.00
C GLU A 69 -21.78 21.47 7.20
N PRO A 70 -22.92 20.82 7.49
CA PRO A 70 -22.94 19.43 7.90
C PRO A 70 -22.77 18.42 6.75
N GLU A 71 -23.19 18.78 5.52
CA GLU A 71 -23.17 17.88 4.37
C GLU A 71 -22.67 18.61 3.13
N ASN A 72 -21.85 17.94 2.33
CA ASN A 72 -21.47 18.43 1.01
C ASN A 72 -21.43 17.26 0.02
N GLN A 73 -22.57 16.97 -0.59
CA GLN A 73 -22.75 15.86 -1.54
C GLN A 73 -21.74 15.89 -2.70
N LYS A 74 -21.36 17.07 -3.18
CA LYS A 74 -20.38 17.19 -4.27
C LYS A 74 -18.99 16.75 -3.82
N LEU A 75 -18.57 17.16 -2.62
CA LEU A 75 -17.28 16.78 -2.05
C LEU A 75 -17.25 15.28 -1.74
N GLU A 76 -18.32 14.76 -1.14
CA GLU A 76 -18.45 13.34 -0.81
C GLU A 76 -18.43 12.46 -2.06
N ALA A 77 -19.18 12.82 -3.10
CA ALA A 77 -19.17 12.09 -4.37
C ALA A 77 -17.79 12.11 -5.02
N TRP A 78 -17.10 13.26 -5.03
CA TRP A 78 -15.77 13.37 -5.59
C TRP A 78 -14.74 12.52 -4.82
N LEU A 79 -14.75 12.58 -3.49
CA LEU A 79 -13.88 11.76 -2.64
C LEU A 79 -14.17 10.28 -2.81
N GLY A 80 -15.44 9.90 -2.93
CA GLY A 80 -15.87 8.53 -3.18
C GLY A 80 -15.35 7.98 -4.50
N ILE A 81 -15.46 8.76 -5.59
CA ILE A 81 -14.94 8.37 -6.91
C ILE A 81 -13.42 8.20 -6.87
N VAL A 82 -12.70 9.17 -6.30
CA VAL A 82 -11.22 9.10 -6.20
C VAL A 82 -10.78 7.89 -5.38
N THR A 83 -11.42 7.63 -4.25
CA THR A 83 -11.12 6.47 -3.39
C THR A 83 -11.40 5.16 -4.12
N THR A 84 -12.52 5.09 -4.85
CA THR A 84 -12.88 3.91 -5.63
C THR A 84 -11.83 3.61 -6.70
N ILE A 85 -11.38 4.63 -7.44
CA ILE A 85 -10.33 4.49 -8.45
C ILE A 85 -9.02 3.99 -7.83
N ALA A 86 -8.61 4.57 -6.68
CA ALA A 86 -7.41 4.15 -5.98
C ALA A 86 -7.48 2.66 -5.55
N VAL A 87 -8.62 2.21 -5.03
CA VAL A 87 -8.83 0.80 -4.65
C VAL A 87 -8.79 -0.12 -5.86
N VAL A 88 -9.38 0.27 -6.99
CA VAL A 88 -9.33 -0.52 -8.24
C VAL A 88 -7.89 -0.65 -8.74
N ILE A 89 -7.11 0.43 -8.72
CA ILE A 89 -5.69 0.43 -9.11
C ILE A 89 -4.86 -0.50 -8.22
N LEU A 90 -5.18 -0.57 -6.92
CA LEU A 90 -4.49 -1.45 -5.98
C LEU A 90 -4.87 -2.93 -6.17
N LEU A 91 -6.15 -3.23 -6.40
CA LEU A 91 -6.65 -4.60 -6.46
C LEU A 91 -6.43 -5.27 -7.81
N ALA A 92 -6.68 -4.55 -8.92
CA ALA A 92 -6.70 -5.17 -10.25
C ALA A 92 -5.36 -5.85 -10.63
N PRO A 93 -4.18 -5.23 -10.42
CA PRO A 93 -2.91 -5.90 -10.68
C PRO A 93 -2.72 -7.12 -9.79
N GLY A 94 -3.05 -7.02 -8.48
CA GLY A 94 -2.94 -8.13 -7.54
C GLY A 94 -3.75 -9.36 -7.94
N LEU A 95 -4.97 -9.16 -8.47
CA LEU A 95 -5.80 -10.23 -9.00
C LEU A 95 -5.18 -10.92 -10.23
N LEU A 96 -4.53 -10.17 -11.11
CA LEU A 96 -3.83 -10.74 -12.27
C LEU A 96 -2.61 -11.57 -11.85
N VAL A 97 -1.81 -11.05 -10.90
CA VAL A 97 -0.65 -11.75 -10.33
C VAL A 97 -1.09 -13.08 -9.69
N TRP A 98 -2.18 -13.03 -8.92
CA TRP A 98 -2.72 -14.21 -8.24
C TRP A 98 -3.09 -15.33 -9.20
N GLY A 99 -3.72 -15.00 -10.33
CA GLY A 99 -4.07 -15.98 -11.37
C GLY A 99 -2.84 -16.67 -11.98
N GLN A 100 -1.74 -15.94 -12.14
CA GLN A 100 -0.47 -16.53 -12.58
C GLN A 100 0.15 -17.41 -11.48
N PHE A 101 0.09 -16.97 -10.22
CA PHE A 101 0.68 -17.67 -9.09
C PHE A 101 0.08 -19.06 -8.85
N ILE A 102 -1.24 -19.21 -8.96
CA ILE A 102 -1.92 -20.50 -8.72
C ILE A 102 -1.84 -21.48 -9.90
N THR A 103 -1.34 -21.03 -11.06
CA THR A 103 -1.28 -21.86 -12.27
C THR A 103 0.09 -22.51 -12.38
N VAL A 104 0.15 -23.83 -12.16
CA VAL A 104 1.40 -24.59 -12.24
C VAL A 104 1.91 -24.65 -13.69
N PRO A 105 3.19 -24.32 -13.97
CA PRO A 105 3.81 -24.49 -15.28
C PRO A 105 3.81 -25.95 -15.74
N LYS A 106 3.72 -26.19 -17.06
CA LYS A 106 3.65 -27.54 -17.63
C LYS A 106 4.94 -28.34 -17.49
N ASP A 107 6.06 -27.64 -17.34
CA ASP A 107 7.43 -28.14 -17.24
C ASP A 107 7.97 -28.06 -15.80
N ALA A 108 7.09 -27.94 -14.82
CA ALA A 108 7.47 -27.87 -13.41
C ALA A 108 8.06 -29.21 -12.93
N MET A 109 9.21 -29.14 -12.23
CA MET A 109 9.75 -30.28 -11.50
C MET A 109 8.90 -30.53 -10.26
N GLU A 110 8.40 -31.75 -10.11
CA GLU A 110 7.67 -32.17 -8.91
C GLU A 110 8.67 -32.41 -7.76
N ILE A 111 8.41 -31.83 -6.60
CA ILE A 111 9.20 -32.04 -5.38
C ILE A 111 8.23 -32.23 -4.23
N GLU A 112 8.27 -33.37 -3.56
CA GLU A 112 7.48 -33.60 -2.35
C GLU A 112 8.28 -33.09 -1.14
N ALA A 113 7.73 -32.10 -0.43
CA ALA A 113 8.28 -31.59 0.82
C ALA A 113 7.43 -32.03 2.01
N ILE A 114 8.01 -32.83 2.91
CA ILE A 114 7.34 -33.33 4.12
C ILE A 114 7.91 -32.60 5.33
N GLY A 115 7.04 -31.87 6.04
CA GLY A 115 7.37 -31.24 7.32
C GLY A 115 7.30 -32.24 8.47
N VAL A 116 8.40 -32.37 9.23
CA VAL A 116 8.50 -33.11 10.49
C VAL A 116 8.90 -32.15 11.60
N GLN A 117 8.80 -32.57 12.87
CA GLN A 117 9.09 -31.69 14.01
C GLN A 117 10.52 -31.15 13.93
N TRP A 118 10.65 -29.84 13.67
CA TRP A 118 11.91 -29.12 13.41
C TRP A 118 12.77 -29.66 12.25
N ASN A 119 12.18 -30.35 11.28
CA ASN A 119 12.92 -30.83 10.10
C ASN A 119 12.06 -30.84 8.83
N TRP A 120 12.71 -30.90 7.67
CA TRP A 120 12.07 -31.04 6.36
C TRP A 120 12.73 -32.19 5.60
N SER A 121 11.91 -33.07 5.02
CA SER A 121 12.36 -34.15 4.13
C SER A 121 11.87 -33.86 2.71
N TYR A 122 12.74 -34.04 1.72
CA TYR A 122 12.42 -33.81 0.32
C TYR A 122 12.54 -35.10 -0.48
N ARG A 123 11.61 -35.33 -1.41
CA ARG A 123 11.68 -36.41 -2.41
C ARG A 123 11.56 -35.81 -3.80
N LEU A 124 12.46 -36.21 -4.68
CA LEU A 124 12.38 -35.92 -6.11
C LEU A 124 11.85 -37.18 -6.82
N PRO A 125 11.13 -37.04 -7.94
CA PRO A 125 10.66 -38.16 -8.75
C PRO A 125 11.80 -39.05 -9.27
#